data_AF-A0A2D7QMY6-F1
#
_entry.id   AF-A0A2D7QMY6-F1
#
_cell.length_a   1.000
_cell.length_b   1.000
_cell.length_c   1.000
_cell.angle_alpha   90.00
_cell.angle_beta   90.00
_cell.angle_gamma   90.00
#
_symmetry.space_group_name_H-M   'P 1'
#
loop_
_entity.id
_entity.type
_entity.pdbx_description
1 polymer ?
#
loop_
_entity_poly.entity_id
_entity_poly.type
_entity_poly.pdbx_seq_one_letter_code
_entity_poly.pdbx_strand_id
1 'polypeptide(L)'
;MLGLGMLDRSDSTLEGELSSMIKTSLFWLSQSITISFMISFSFSISIINAGVLAEGEIEFQKDSSTMCFIPAGTYTIGSESERADRDETPAHSVELPAFYIDKYEVTNAQYMNFMQATGHREPKYWTNDKLNQPNQPVVGVSWEDAFAYSKWAGKRLPTEAEWEVSARGGKSLEFPWGNVLDQLINQEIHHANVEGATDGFEQETAPVGSFLTGSSPFGVHDLAGNVFEWVADWYAEDYYSKSPLNNPKGPEQPATGNFKVLRGGSWRDDGAKARSAKRSSLPVTFRHDEIGFRCVISLSDFLAVAAEPWDVNRDGQVNIFDLVLVASNFGLLNAKQGDVNDDGNVDIFDLVLVANHFGQGTNAAPSITHHEASIDYNLDHSAISQMEIAVKQLSVVKTPQVQYALQLLSNLIRKNTRQKEILANYPNPFNPETWIPFRLIQPQSVDIGIYNTSGQRIRLLSLGQLPNGDYTTKQKAAYWDGKNEFGDDVASGIYFASFESGHSALTSSVSNEKKIQRMILIK
;
A
#
# COMPACT_ATOMS: atom_id res chain seq x y z
N MET A 1 71.16 -42.34 -46.36
CA MET A 1 71.10 -42.27 -44.88
C MET A 1 70.91 -40.81 -44.53
N LEU A 2 69.65 -40.37 -44.42
CA LEU A 2 68.86 -40.23 -43.18
C LEU A 2 69.00 -38.82 -42.57
N GLY A 3 67.92 -38.04 -42.65
CA GLY A 3 67.40 -37.29 -41.50
C GLY A 3 67.59 -35.76 -41.47
N LEU A 4 66.49 -35.10 -41.07
CA LEU A 4 66.35 -33.75 -40.48
C LEU A 4 66.28 -32.56 -41.47
N GLY A 5 65.25 -31.73 -41.49
CA GLY A 5 64.06 -31.65 -40.65
C GLY A 5 63.01 -30.72 -41.28
N MET A 6 61.76 -31.19 -41.28
CA MET A 6 60.56 -30.35 -41.31
C MET A 6 60.43 -29.66 -39.96
N LEU A 7 60.28 -28.35 -39.94
CA LEU A 7 59.65 -27.53 -38.91
C LEU A 7 59.75 -26.09 -39.39
N ASP A 8 58.70 -25.56 -40.01
CA ASP A 8 58.13 -24.27 -39.62
C ASP A 8 56.93 -23.92 -40.52
N ARG A 9 55.96 -23.20 -39.96
CA ARG A 9 54.69 -22.72 -40.56
C ARG A 9 53.49 -23.66 -40.47
N SER A 10 53.00 -23.84 -39.26
CA SER A 10 51.55 -24.04 -39.06
C SER A 10 51.04 -23.55 -37.70
N ASP A 11 51.44 -22.36 -37.24
CA ASP A 11 50.97 -21.84 -35.93
C ASP A 11 50.46 -20.39 -35.91
N SER A 12 50.58 -19.60 -36.98
CA SER A 12 50.20 -18.18 -36.92
C SER A 12 48.70 -17.90 -37.09
N THR A 13 47.92 -18.85 -37.59
CA THR A 13 46.47 -18.67 -37.81
C THR A 13 45.63 -19.22 -36.66
N LEU A 14 46.06 -20.33 -36.05
CA LEU A 14 45.41 -20.93 -34.88
C LEU A 14 45.62 -20.07 -33.62
N GLU A 15 46.80 -19.49 -33.41
CA GLU A 15 47.02 -18.56 -32.28
C GLU A 15 46.22 -17.27 -32.42
N GLY A 16 46.02 -16.77 -33.65
CA GLY A 16 45.21 -15.58 -33.92
C GLY A 16 43.71 -15.80 -33.66
N GLU A 17 43.19 -16.96 -34.06
CA GLU A 17 41.80 -17.34 -33.83
C GLU A 17 41.53 -17.70 -32.36
N LEU A 18 42.46 -18.40 -31.67
CA LEU A 18 42.37 -18.63 -30.22
C LEU A 18 42.46 -17.33 -29.44
N SER A 19 43.37 -16.41 -29.79
CA SER A 19 43.51 -15.11 -29.10
C SER A 19 42.28 -14.23 -29.29
N SER A 20 41.68 -14.26 -30.49
CA SER A 20 40.40 -13.60 -30.77
C SER A 20 39.28 -14.21 -29.93
N MET A 21 39.10 -15.54 -29.96
CA MET A 21 38.07 -16.24 -29.19
C MET A 21 38.24 -16.09 -27.67
N ILE A 22 39.47 -16.07 -27.16
CA ILE A 22 39.78 -15.85 -25.74
C ILE A 22 39.47 -14.40 -25.34
N LYS A 23 39.73 -13.41 -26.21
CA LYS A 23 39.38 -12.01 -25.95
C LYS A 23 37.88 -11.75 -26.02
N THR A 24 37.14 -12.35 -26.95
CA THR A 24 35.68 -12.25 -26.97
C THR A 24 35.07 -12.96 -25.76
N SER A 25 35.53 -14.16 -25.41
CA SER A 25 35.03 -14.85 -24.21
C SER A 25 35.38 -14.15 -22.90
N LEU A 26 36.57 -13.53 -22.77
CA LEU A 26 36.91 -12.67 -21.61
C LEU A 26 36.10 -11.37 -21.57
N PHE A 27 35.70 -10.81 -22.72
CA PHE A 27 34.83 -9.64 -22.80
C PHE A 27 33.39 -9.97 -22.40
N TRP A 28 32.89 -11.15 -22.78
CA TRP A 28 31.58 -11.65 -22.34
C TRP A 28 31.59 -12.11 -20.86
N LEU A 29 32.72 -12.63 -20.35
CA LEU A 29 32.90 -12.92 -18.92
C LEU A 29 33.02 -11.64 -18.08
N SER A 30 33.67 -10.58 -18.56
CA SER A 30 33.77 -9.31 -17.82
C SER A 30 32.44 -8.56 -17.77
N GLN A 31 31.62 -8.63 -18.84
CA GLN A 31 30.24 -8.12 -18.83
C GLN A 31 29.29 -8.99 -17.98
N SER A 32 29.49 -10.31 -17.92
CA SER A 32 28.69 -11.20 -17.06
C SER A 32 29.03 -11.05 -15.56
N ILE A 33 30.28 -10.70 -15.22
CA ILE A 33 30.71 -10.44 -13.84
C ILE A 33 30.28 -9.04 -13.38
N THR A 34 30.22 -8.02 -14.25
CA THR A 34 29.66 -6.71 -13.90
C THR A 34 28.13 -6.73 -13.80
N ILE A 35 27.45 -7.53 -14.64
CA ILE A 35 25.99 -7.72 -14.54
C ILE A 35 25.63 -8.59 -13.32
N SER A 36 26.44 -9.60 -12.95
CA SER A 36 26.21 -10.38 -11.72
C SER A 36 26.51 -9.61 -10.43
N PHE A 37 27.42 -8.63 -10.45
CA PHE A 37 27.68 -7.75 -9.30
C PHE A 37 26.60 -6.66 -9.14
N MET A 38 26.02 -6.18 -10.24
CA MET A 38 24.88 -5.24 -10.18
C MET A 38 23.54 -5.93 -9.84
N ILE A 39 23.38 -7.21 -10.18
CA ILE A 39 22.21 -8.01 -9.79
C ILE A 39 22.29 -8.47 -8.32
N SER A 40 23.49 -8.56 -7.73
CA SER A 40 23.66 -8.96 -6.32
C SER A 40 23.69 -7.80 -5.31
N PHE A 41 23.66 -6.53 -5.76
CA PHE A 41 23.52 -5.37 -4.86
C PHE A 41 22.10 -4.79 -4.80
N SER A 42 21.20 -5.25 -5.67
CA SER A 42 19.79 -4.84 -5.69
C SER A 42 18.84 -5.91 -5.11
N PHE A 43 19.37 -7.05 -4.64
CA PHE A 43 18.57 -8.16 -4.12
C PHE A 43 18.52 -8.25 -2.59
N SER A 44 19.09 -7.27 -1.88
CA SER A 44 19.11 -7.23 -0.41
C SER A 44 18.02 -6.33 0.22
N ILE A 45 17.11 -5.73 -0.56
CA ILE A 45 16.12 -4.77 -0.02
C ILE A 45 14.66 -5.26 -0.06
N SER A 46 14.35 -6.41 -0.68
CA SER A 46 12.94 -6.81 -0.86
C SER A 46 12.40 -7.92 0.04
N ILE A 47 13.15 -8.40 1.05
CA ILE A 47 12.72 -9.55 1.90
C ILE A 47 12.19 -9.12 3.30
N ILE A 48 12.01 -7.83 3.60
CA ILE A 48 11.62 -7.40 4.96
C ILE A 48 10.30 -6.60 5.05
N ASN A 49 9.69 -6.18 3.95
CA ASN A 49 8.91 -4.94 3.95
C ASN A 49 7.37 -5.05 3.96
N ALA A 50 6.75 -5.79 4.89
CA ALA A 50 5.32 -5.57 5.18
C ALA A 50 5.02 -5.47 6.68
N GLY A 51 5.72 -6.26 7.51
CA GLY A 51 5.63 -6.16 8.97
C GLY A 51 6.66 -5.22 9.61
N VAL A 52 7.68 -4.79 8.86
CA VAL A 52 8.84 -4.02 9.37
C VAL A 52 8.91 -2.59 8.79
N LEU A 53 8.04 -2.23 7.83
CA LEU A 53 8.07 -0.91 7.20
C LEU A 53 7.69 0.24 8.14
N ALA A 54 6.96 -0.02 9.22
CA ALA A 54 6.44 1.02 10.10
C ALA A 54 7.47 1.51 11.13
N GLU A 55 8.77 1.23 11.01
CA GLU A 55 9.80 1.76 11.92
C GLU A 55 10.99 2.30 11.11
N GLY A 56 11.51 3.47 11.50
CA GLY A 56 12.74 4.05 10.94
C GLY A 56 12.53 5.21 9.96
N GLU A 57 13.56 5.46 9.15
CA GLU A 57 13.57 6.52 8.13
C GLU A 57 13.15 5.98 6.76
N ILE A 58 12.40 6.77 5.99
CA ILE A 58 12.02 6.48 4.60
C ILE A 58 12.49 7.59 3.67
N GLU A 59 12.70 7.26 2.40
CA GLU A 59 12.89 8.26 1.34
C GLU A 59 11.60 8.42 0.53
N PHE A 60 10.99 9.61 0.63
CA PHE A 60 9.78 9.94 -0.09
C PHE A 60 10.09 10.35 -1.53
N GLN A 61 9.64 9.54 -2.49
CA GLN A 61 10.12 9.63 -3.87
C GLN A 61 9.75 10.93 -4.61
N LYS A 62 8.62 11.55 -4.26
CA LYS A 62 8.10 12.72 -5.00
C LYS A 62 9.02 13.94 -4.92
N ASP A 63 9.64 14.16 -3.77
CA ASP A 63 10.49 15.32 -3.47
C ASP A 63 11.87 14.92 -2.90
N SER A 64 12.20 13.62 -2.95
CA SER A 64 13.44 13.03 -2.43
C SER A 64 13.74 13.36 -0.96
N SER A 65 12.70 13.62 -0.15
CA SER A 65 12.89 13.91 1.27
C SER A 65 13.16 12.63 2.06
N THR A 66 14.04 12.69 3.04
CA THR A 66 14.08 11.68 4.11
C THR A 66 13.03 12.02 5.17
N MET A 67 12.22 11.06 5.61
CA MET A 67 11.20 11.24 6.65
C MET A 67 11.41 10.25 7.80
N CYS A 68 11.19 10.69 9.04
CA CYS A 68 11.30 9.89 10.25
C CYS A 68 9.92 9.38 10.69
N PHE A 69 9.85 8.11 11.09
CA PHE A 69 8.64 7.53 11.67
C PHE A 69 8.37 8.01 13.10
N ILE A 70 7.15 8.47 13.35
CA ILE A 70 6.63 8.77 14.68
C ILE A 70 5.54 7.74 15.03
N PRO A 71 5.72 6.93 16.10
CA PRO A 71 4.76 5.91 16.47
C PRO A 71 3.44 6.51 16.97
N ALA A 72 2.35 5.77 16.74
CA ALA A 72 1.08 6.07 17.37
C ALA A 72 1.22 5.99 18.89
N GLY A 73 0.55 6.88 19.61
CA GLY A 73 0.63 6.86 21.07
C GLY A 73 -0.03 8.04 21.73
N THR A 74 0.03 8.02 23.06
CA THR A 74 -0.39 9.13 23.91
C THR A 74 0.84 9.92 24.32
N TYR A 75 0.83 11.22 24.06
CA TYR A 75 1.92 12.14 24.32
C TYR A 75 1.43 13.32 25.13
N THR A 76 2.35 14.02 25.80
CA THR A 76 2.04 15.27 26.52
C THR A 76 2.61 16.45 25.74
N ILE A 77 1.74 17.37 25.32
CA ILE A 77 2.09 18.66 24.71
C ILE A 77 1.82 19.81 25.69
N GLY A 78 2.45 20.96 25.45
CA GLY A 78 2.48 22.09 26.36
C GLY A 78 3.50 21.94 27.48
N SER A 79 3.50 22.90 28.39
CA SER A 79 4.49 23.03 29.46
C SER A 79 3.86 23.59 30.73
N GLU A 80 4.29 23.09 31.89
CA GLU A 80 3.99 23.65 33.22
C GLU A 80 5.20 24.38 33.82
N SER A 81 6.26 24.59 33.02
CA SER A 81 7.45 25.31 33.45
C SER A 81 7.11 26.76 33.78
N GLU A 82 7.79 27.36 34.76
CA GLU A 82 7.67 28.80 35.06
C GLU A 82 8.08 29.69 33.88
N ARG A 83 8.83 29.14 32.92
CA ARG A 83 9.22 29.81 31.67
C ARG A 83 8.18 29.68 30.55
N ALA A 84 7.13 28.88 30.75
CA ALA A 84 6.09 28.67 29.78
C ALA A 84 5.25 29.94 29.61
N ASP A 85 5.00 30.34 28.37
CA ASP A 85 4.05 31.40 28.08
C ASP A 85 2.61 30.90 28.28
N ARG A 86 1.67 31.85 28.40
CA ARG A 86 0.26 31.51 28.70
C ARG A 86 -0.34 30.56 27.68
N ASP A 87 0.02 30.71 26.41
CA ASP A 87 -0.48 29.89 25.32
C ASP A 87 0.18 28.51 25.22
N GLU A 88 1.22 28.24 26.03
CA GLU A 88 1.86 26.93 26.17
C GLU A 88 1.23 26.09 27.30
N THR A 89 0.31 26.68 28.07
CA THR A 89 -0.34 26.08 29.25
C THR A 89 -1.83 25.79 28.99
N PRO A 90 -2.43 24.78 29.62
CA PRO A 90 -1.79 23.75 30.44
C PRO A 90 -1.11 22.67 29.59
N ALA A 91 -0.14 21.97 30.19
CA ALA A 91 0.33 20.72 29.63
C ALA A 91 -0.79 19.68 29.70
N HIS A 92 -1.04 18.99 28.59
CA HIS A 92 -2.15 18.06 28.47
C HIS A 92 -1.81 16.89 27.53
N SER A 93 -2.52 15.77 27.72
CA SER A 93 -2.33 14.57 26.90
C SER A 93 -3.07 14.67 25.57
N VAL A 94 -2.45 14.15 24.52
CA VAL A 94 -3.00 13.98 23.17
C VAL A 94 -2.69 12.59 22.65
N GLU A 95 -3.62 12.00 21.91
CA GLU A 95 -3.47 10.72 21.22
C GLU A 95 -3.25 11.00 19.73
N LEU A 96 -2.09 10.61 19.21
CA LEU A 96 -1.76 10.75 17.79
C LEU A 96 -1.70 9.39 17.10
N PRO A 97 -2.25 9.24 15.88
CA PRO A 97 -1.96 8.09 15.04
C PRO A 97 -0.48 8.12 14.61
N ALA A 98 0.02 7.02 14.07
CA ALA A 98 1.36 6.98 13.51
C ALA A 98 1.46 7.82 12.23
N PHE A 99 2.60 8.46 12.01
CA PHE A 99 2.88 9.28 10.83
C PHE A 99 4.37 9.33 10.54
N TYR A 100 4.73 9.77 9.34
CA TYR A 100 6.09 10.18 9.00
C TYR A 100 6.17 11.69 8.94
N ILE A 101 7.28 12.26 9.41
CA ILE A 101 7.61 13.69 9.31
C ILE A 101 8.93 13.87 8.60
N ASP A 102 9.05 14.90 7.75
CA ASP A 102 10.32 15.22 7.09
C ASP A 102 11.41 15.41 8.15
N LYS A 103 12.54 14.73 7.95
CA LYS A 103 13.70 14.75 8.84
C LYS A 103 14.29 16.15 8.98
N TYR A 104 14.19 16.93 7.91
CA TYR A 104 14.70 18.29 7.76
C TYR A 104 13.58 19.21 7.26
N GLU A 105 13.77 20.52 7.37
CA GLU A 105 12.93 21.49 6.67
C GLU A 105 13.04 21.32 5.15
N VAL A 106 12.01 21.73 4.42
CA VAL A 106 12.02 21.70 2.95
C VAL A 106 13.15 22.59 2.43
N THR A 107 14.02 22.05 1.60
CA THR A 107 15.19 22.77 1.10
C THR A 107 14.89 23.61 -0.14
N ASN A 108 15.75 24.59 -0.44
CA ASN A 108 15.66 25.34 -1.68
C ASN A 108 15.72 24.44 -2.92
N ALA A 109 16.54 23.38 -2.91
CA ALA A 109 16.60 22.42 -4.03
C ALA A 109 15.25 21.72 -4.25
N GLN A 110 14.61 21.28 -3.17
CA GLN A 110 13.30 20.63 -3.24
C GLN A 110 12.21 21.61 -3.69
N TYR A 111 12.23 22.85 -3.19
CA TYR A 111 11.27 23.88 -3.58
C TYR A 111 11.45 24.33 -5.04
N MET A 112 12.69 24.33 -5.55
CA MET A 112 12.97 24.57 -6.97
C MET A 112 12.26 23.55 -7.87
N ASN A 113 12.29 22.26 -7.51
CA ASN A 113 11.58 21.21 -8.26
C ASN A 113 10.06 21.46 -8.29
N PHE A 114 9.49 21.89 -7.18
CA PHE A 114 8.08 22.29 -7.09
C PHE A 114 7.76 23.46 -8.03
N MET A 115 8.56 24.52 -8.01
CA MET A 115 8.35 25.68 -8.88
C MET A 115 8.46 25.32 -10.36
N GLN A 116 9.45 24.49 -10.73
CA GLN A 116 9.62 24.01 -12.11
C GLN A 116 8.43 23.16 -12.58
N ALA A 117 7.90 22.30 -11.71
CA ALA A 117 6.79 21.41 -12.04
C ALA A 117 5.43 22.12 -12.15
N THR A 118 5.24 23.22 -11.41
CA THR A 118 3.91 23.84 -11.23
C THR A 118 3.81 25.26 -11.76
N GLY A 119 4.93 25.92 -12.02
CA GLY A 119 4.98 27.36 -12.28
C GLY A 119 4.69 28.22 -11.05
N HIS A 120 4.74 27.66 -9.84
CA HIS A 120 4.52 28.41 -8.60
C HIS A 120 5.54 29.54 -8.45
N ARG A 121 5.13 30.63 -7.80
CA ARG A 121 5.94 31.84 -7.65
C ARG A 121 7.18 31.61 -6.79
N GLU A 122 8.21 32.40 -7.04
CA GLU A 122 9.43 32.42 -6.23
C GLU A 122 9.18 32.90 -4.79
N PRO A 123 9.89 32.32 -3.79
CA PRO A 123 9.93 32.83 -2.43
C PRO A 123 10.44 34.28 -2.36
N LYS A 124 10.06 35.02 -1.31
CA LYS A 124 10.30 36.48 -1.24
C LYS A 124 11.78 36.85 -1.26
N TYR A 125 12.65 35.95 -0.78
CA TYR A 125 14.10 36.16 -0.66
C TYR A 125 14.91 35.25 -1.58
N TRP A 126 14.31 34.72 -2.65
CA TRP A 126 14.91 33.73 -3.54
C TRP A 126 16.23 34.17 -4.19
N THR A 127 16.41 35.48 -4.40
CA THR A 127 17.63 36.05 -5.00
C THR A 127 18.71 36.41 -3.98
N ASN A 128 18.52 36.08 -2.69
CA ASN A 128 19.53 36.33 -1.66
C ASN A 128 20.45 35.11 -1.54
N ASP A 129 21.70 35.26 -1.96
CA ASP A 129 22.69 34.19 -1.98
C ASP A 129 22.97 33.55 -0.60
N LYS A 130 22.67 34.25 0.49
CA LYS A 130 22.80 33.71 1.85
C LYS A 130 21.64 32.81 2.30
N LEU A 131 20.54 32.81 1.55
CA LEU A 131 19.29 32.15 1.95
C LEU A 131 18.74 31.19 0.87
N ASN A 132 19.40 31.12 -0.29
CA ASN A 132 18.93 30.38 -1.45
C ASN A 132 19.82 29.18 -1.82
N GLN A 133 20.80 28.82 -0.98
CA GLN A 133 21.68 27.70 -1.29
C GLN A 133 20.88 26.39 -1.31
N PRO A 134 21.24 25.41 -2.17
CA PRO A 134 20.42 24.21 -2.40
C PRO A 134 20.02 23.44 -1.14
N ASN A 135 20.92 23.33 -0.16
CA ASN A 135 20.69 22.58 1.08
C ASN A 135 20.25 23.45 2.26
N GLN A 136 20.04 24.75 2.06
CA GLN A 136 19.40 25.60 3.07
C GLN A 136 17.88 25.41 3.05
N PRO A 137 17.19 25.61 4.19
CA PRO A 137 15.74 25.64 4.23
C PRO A 137 15.21 26.74 3.30
N VAL A 138 14.10 26.46 2.62
CA VAL A 138 13.40 27.51 1.86
C VAL A 138 12.76 28.51 2.83
N VAL A 139 13.00 29.80 2.59
CA VAL A 139 12.46 30.89 3.42
C VAL A 139 11.71 31.93 2.60
N GLY A 140 10.91 32.78 3.25
CA GLY A 140 10.10 33.79 2.56
C GLY A 140 8.86 33.21 1.88
N VAL A 141 8.38 32.08 2.39
CA VAL A 141 7.17 31.39 1.95
C VAL A 141 6.02 31.71 2.91
N SER A 142 4.81 31.91 2.38
CA SER A 142 3.61 32.04 3.22
C SER A 142 3.10 30.66 3.63
N TRP A 143 2.12 30.63 4.52
CA TRP A 143 1.45 29.37 4.84
C TRP A 143 0.79 28.75 3.60
N GLU A 144 0.24 29.57 2.69
CA GLU A 144 -0.35 29.07 1.44
C GLU A 144 0.70 28.49 0.50
N ASP A 145 1.89 29.10 0.42
CA ASP A 145 3.01 28.57 -0.37
C ASP A 145 3.45 27.19 0.18
N ALA A 146 3.60 27.08 1.51
CA ALA A 146 3.94 25.83 2.20
C ALA A 146 2.86 24.74 2.02
N PHE A 147 1.59 25.13 2.14
CA PHE A 147 0.46 24.23 1.90
C PHE A 147 0.45 23.72 0.45
N ALA A 148 0.65 24.60 -0.54
CA ALA A 148 0.68 24.24 -1.96
C ALA A 148 1.82 23.26 -2.27
N TYR A 149 3.02 23.51 -1.75
CA TYR A 149 4.14 22.58 -1.85
C TYR A 149 3.77 21.22 -1.26
N SER A 150 3.24 21.19 -0.03
CA SER A 150 2.92 19.93 0.66
C SER A 150 1.93 19.08 -0.14
N LYS A 151 0.95 19.72 -0.81
CA LYS A 151 0.01 19.04 -1.70
C LYS A 151 0.65 18.49 -2.95
N TRP A 152 1.48 19.29 -3.62
CA TRP A 152 2.23 18.83 -4.80
C TRP A 152 3.15 17.66 -4.46
N ALA A 153 3.77 17.69 -3.27
CA ALA A 153 4.64 16.65 -2.78
C ALA A 153 3.88 15.36 -2.37
N GLY A 154 2.54 15.33 -2.41
CA GLY A 154 1.76 14.16 -1.94
C GLY A 154 1.73 14.01 -0.42
N LYS A 155 1.95 15.11 0.31
CA LYS A 155 2.05 15.19 1.77
C LYS A 155 1.03 16.20 2.32
N ARG A 156 1.26 16.67 3.55
CA ARG A 156 0.56 17.79 4.18
C ARG A 156 1.48 18.50 5.17
N LEU A 157 1.08 19.68 5.65
CA LEU A 157 1.72 20.29 6.81
C LEU A 157 1.45 19.46 8.08
N PRO A 158 2.39 19.39 9.04
CA PRO A 158 2.16 18.83 10.36
C PRO A 158 1.07 19.62 11.08
N THR A 159 0.34 18.95 11.95
CA THR A 159 -0.37 19.68 13.01
C THR A 159 0.61 20.21 14.04
N GLU A 160 0.19 21.20 14.81
CA GLU A 160 0.96 21.72 15.94
C GLU A 160 1.35 20.59 16.92
N ALA A 161 0.41 19.70 17.22
CA ALA A 161 0.65 18.57 18.12
C ALA A 161 1.64 17.55 17.53
N GLU A 162 1.52 17.20 16.24
CA GLU A 162 2.47 16.31 15.57
C GLU A 162 3.88 16.91 15.55
N TRP A 163 4.00 18.21 15.30
CA TRP A 163 5.29 18.92 15.31
C TRP A 163 5.91 18.89 16.70
N GLU A 164 5.15 19.25 17.73
CA GLU A 164 5.65 19.31 19.10
C GLU A 164 6.05 17.91 19.64
N VAL A 165 5.26 16.87 19.33
CA VAL A 165 5.61 15.49 19.68
C VAL A 165 6.90 15.05 18.98
N SER A 166 7.07 15.42 17.71
CA SER A 166 8.29 15.13 16.95
C SER A 166 9.51 15.78 17.59
N ALA A 167 9.37 16.98 18.17
CA ALA A 167 10.44 17.68 18.88
C ALA A 167 10.72 17.07 20.26
N ARG A 168 9.69 16.89 21.10
CA ARG A 168 9.83 16.55 22.52
C ARG A 168 10.11 15.07 22.79
N GLY A 169 9.78 14.21 21.82
CA GLY A 169 9.70 12.77 22.05
C GLY A 169 8.63 12.40 23.09
N GLY A 170 8.66 11.15 23.56
CA GLY A 170 7.76 10.64 24.62
C GLY A 170 8.07 11.14 26.04
N LYS A 171 8.99 12.11 26.23
CA LYS A 171 9.53 12.51 27.54
C LYS A 171 9.34 13.99 27.91
N SER A 172 8.56 14.74 27.11
CA SER A 172 8.28 16.17 27.35
C SER A 172 9.56 17.03 27.48
N LEU A 173 10.56 16.78 26.62
CA LEU A 173 11.84 17.50 26.65
C LEU A 173 11.68 19.00 26.33
N GLU A 174 12.37 19.88 27.06
CA GLU A 174 12.31 21.34 26.83
C GLU A 174 12.86 21.74 25.45
N PHE A 175 13.87 21.02 24.96
CA PHE A 175 14.47 21.11 23.63
C PHE A 175 14.55 19.72 23.01
N PRO A 176 14.71 19.59 21.67
CA PRO A 176 14.75 18.28 21.03
C PRO A 176 15.83 17.34 21.60
N TRP A 177 16.98 17.89 21.99
CA TRP A 177 18.11 17.13 22.53
C TRP A 177 18.08 16.94 24.06
N GLY A 178 17.23 17.66 24.80
CA GLY A 178 17.25 17.61 26.26
C GLY A 178 16.54 18.75 26.97
N ASN A 179 16.84 18.93 28.26
CA ASN A 179 16.21 19.93 29.12
C ASN A 179 17.14 21.11 29.48
N VAL A 180 18.29 21.19 28.83
CA VAL A 180 19.27 22.25 29.07
C VAL A 180 19.55 22.92 27.74
N LEU A 181 19.44 24.25 27.74
CA LEU A 181 19.96 25.08 26.67
C LEU A 181 21.48 25.13 26.82
N ASP A 182 22.16 24.10 26.31
CA ASP A 182 23.62 24.01 26.32
C ASP A 182 24.20 24.90 25.22
N GLN A 183 24.22 26.22 25.46
CA GLN A 183 24.84 27.23 24.59
C GLN A 183 26.34 27.43 24.92
N LEU A 184 27.10 26.40 25.31
CA LEU A 184 28.48 26.60 25.76
C LEU A 184 29.40 27.09 24.63
N ILE A 185 29.61 28.41 24.62
CA ILE A 185 30.60 29.14 23.83
C ILE A 185 32.01 28.81 24.39
N ASN A 186 32.92 28.43 23.49
CA ASN A 186 34.32 28.04 23.71
C ASN A 186 34.63 26.63 24.25
N GLN A 187 33.96 25.61 23.72
CA GLN A 187 34.58 24.54 22.92
C GLN A 187 33.68 23.30 22.89
N GLU A 188 32.83 23.30 21.85
CA GLU A 188 32.26 22.13 21.19
C GLU A 188 31.06 21.47 21.88
N ILE A 189 29.87 22.03 21.63
CA ILE A 189 28.74 21.40 20.89
C ILE A 189 27.71 22.52 20.61
N HIS A 190 27.31 22.70 19.35
CA HIS A 190 26.17 23.54 18.97
C HIS A 190 25.00 22.62 18.61
N HIS A 191 23.84 22.82 19.25
CA HIS A 191 22.65 21.99 19.01
C HIS A 191 21.68 22.60 17.99
N ALA A 192 21.77 23.90 17.74
CA ALA A 192 20.83 24.64 16.89
C ALA A 192 21.46 25.93 16.38
N ASN A 193 20.93 26.46 15.26
CA ASN A 193 21.23 27.81 14.78
C ASN A 193 20.28 28.81 15.46
N VAL A 194 20.79 29.61 16.40
CA VAL A 194 20.02 30.58 17.20
C VAL A 194 20.84 31.84 17.45
N GLU A 195 20.17 32.98 17.65
CA GLU A 195 20.84 34.24 17.94
C GLU A 195 21.71 34.13 19.20
N GLY A 196 22.93 34.67 19.10
CA GLY A 196 23.89 34.70 20.21
C GLY A 196 24.81 33.47 20.30
N ALA A 197 24.59 32.45 19.46
CA ALA A 197 25.56 31.38 19.26
C ALA A 197 26.68 31.83 18.29
N THR A 198 27.89 31.34 18.49
CA THR A 198 28.99 31.47 17.51
C THR A 198 29.08 30.18 16.68
N ASP A 199 27.99 29.86 15.98
CA ASP A 199 27.80 28.62 15.23
C ASP A 199 28.23 28.70 13.75
N GLY A 200 28.67 29.89 13.31
CA GLY A 200 29.09 30.15 11.93
C GLY A 200 27.95 30.53 10.97
N PHE A 201 26.72 30.67 11.46
CA PHE A 201 25.53 31.03 10.68
C PHE A 201 24.80 32.24 11.26
N GLU A 202 25.49 33.16 11.94
CA GLU A 202 24.89 34.23 12.76
C GLU A 202 24.06 35.25 11.96
N GLN A 203 24.10 35.21 10.62
CA GLN A 203 23.37 36.13 9.74
C GLN A 203 22.64 35.40 8.60
N GLU A 204 22.50 34.09 8.69
CA GLU A 204 21.91 33.27 7.64
C GLU A 204 21.33 31.95 8.16
N THR A 205 20.51 31.30 7.35
CA THR A 205 20.07 29.93 7.63
C THR A 205 21.23 28.96 7.49
N ALA A 206 21.32 27.98 8.38
CA ALA A 206 22.27 26.89 8.22
C ALA A 206 21.76 25.90 7.17
N PRO A 207 22.63 25.17 6.45
CA PRO A 207 22.22 23.98 5.71
C PRO A 207 21.50 23.01 6.66
N VAL A 208 20.44 22.37 6.18
CA VAL A 208 19.69 21.42 7.00
C VAL A 208 20.58 20.27 7.47
N GLY A 209 20.38 19.82 8.71
CA GLY A 209 21.16 18.76 9.35
C GLY A 209 22.55 19.17 9.83
N SER A 210 22.89 20.47 9.85
CA SER A 210 24.21 20.95 10.31
C SER A 210 24.48 20.64 11.79
N PHE A 211 23.43 20.53 12.62
CA PHE A 211 23.54 20.33 14.06
C PHE A 211 23.09 18.92 14.46
N LEU A 212 23.97 17.93 14.28
CA LEU A 212 23.64 16.52 14.53
C LEU A 212 23.22 16.23 15.98
N THR A 213 23.84 16.93 16.93
CA THR A 213 23.52 16.84 18.36
C THR A 213 22.20 17.50 18.72
N GLY A 214 21.57 18.23 17.80
CA GLY A 214 20.26 18.87 17.94
C GLY A 214 19.07 17.98 17.59
N SER A 215 19.32 16.74 17.16
CA SER A 215 18.26 15.81 16.75
C SER A 215 17.33 15.45 17.92
N SER A 216 16.04 15.33 17.60
CA SER A 216 15.03 14.81 18.51
C SER A 216 15.23 13.31 18.79
N PRO A 217 14.56 12.73 19.81
CA PRO A 217 14.62 11.29 20.07
C PRO A 217 14.10 10.42 18.92
N PHE A 218 13.37 11.00 17.97
CA PHE A 218 12.88 10.33 16.76
C PHE A 218 13.78 10.55 15.54
N GLY A 219 14.93 11.23 15.69
CA GLY A 219 15.89 11.48 14.62
C GLY A 219 15.55 12.66 13.71
N VAL A 220 14.53 13.45 14.05
CA VAL A 220 14.16 14.67 13.32
C VAL A 220 15.10 15.81 13.73
N HIS A 221 15.68 16.50 12.76
CA HIS A 221 16.65 17.58 12.96
C HIS A 221 16.00 18.97 12.84
N ASP A 222 16.71 19.97 13.35
CA ASP A 222 16.43 21.40 13.16
C ASP A 222 15.02 21.82 13.63
N LEU A 223 14.44 21.07 14.58
CA LEU A 223 13.17 21.43 15.24
C LEU A 223 13.34 22.56 16.27
N ALA A 224 14.53 23.12 16.41
CA ALA A 224 14.84 24.24 17.28
C ALA A 224 15.85 25.14 16.55
N GLY A 225 15.50 26.42 16.41
CA GLY A 225 16.30 27.38 15.64
C GLY A 225 16.18 27.19 14.13
N ASN A 226 17.18 27.68 13.41
CA ASN A 226 17.23 27.75 11.95
C ASN A 226 16.06 28.56 11.37
N VAL A 227 14.87 27.98 11.18
CA VAL A 227 13.69 28.71 10.71
C VAL A 227 12.45 28.36 11.51
N PHE A 228 11.57 29.35 11.68
CA PHE A 228 10.22 29.07 12.12
C PHE A 228 9.51 28.21 11.08
N GLU A 229 8.71 27.28 11.55
CA GLU A 229 8.00 26.35 10.68
C GLU A 229 6.49 26.54 10.73
N TRP A 230 5.89 26.72 9.56
CA TRP A 230 4.44 26.68 9.42
C TRP A 230 3.88 25.30 9.77
N VAL A 231 2.84 25.27 10.61
CA VAL A 231 2.01 24.09 10.87
C VAL A 231 0.58 24.32 10.39
N ALA A 232 -0.23 23.26 10.30
CA ALA A 232 -1.57 23.31 9.72
C ALA A 232 -2.56 24.15 10.55
N ASP A 233 -2.36 24.23 11.86
CA ASP A 233 -3.32 24.72 12.84
C ASP A 233 -3.53 26.24 12.75
N TRP A 234 -4.79 26.65 12.93
CA TRP A 234 -5.10 28.04 13.27
C TRP A 234 -4.63 28.34 14.70
N TYR A 235 -4.16 29.56 14.96
CA TYR A 235 -3.76 29.95 16.30
C TYR A 235 -4.96 30.40 17.13
N ALA A 236 -5.01 29.92 18.37
CA ALA A 236 -5.79 30.53 19.45
C ALA A 236 -5.02 30.37 20.77
N GLU A 237 -4.91 31.47 21.52
CA GLU A 237 -4.17 31.55 22.78
C GLU A 237 -4.69 30.52 23.80
N ASP A 238 -6.01 30.35 23.90
CA ASP A 238 -6.66 29.48 24.88
C ASP A 238 -6.89 28.03 24.40
N TYR A 239 -6.37 27.65 23.22
CA TYR A 239 -6.68 26.37 22.60
C TYR A 239 -6.28 25.16 23.46
N TYR A 240 -5.14 25.20 24.15
CA TYR A 240 -4.67 24.07 24.97
C TYR A 240 -5.66 23.70 26.09
N SER A 241 -6.37 24.67 26.65
CA SER A 241 -7.42 24.41 27.66
C SER A 241 -8.66 23.70 27.10
N LYS A 242 -8.82 23.66 25.77
CA LYS A 242 -9.98 23.08 25.06
C LYS A 242 -9.57 21.98 24.08
N SER A 243 -8.28 21.65 24.04
CA SER A 243 -7.71 20.73 23.06
C SER A 243 -8.34 19.35 23.24
N PRO A 244 -8.87 18.72 22.16
CA PRO A 244 -9.37 17.37 22.24
C PRO A 244 -8.22 16.39 22.43
N LEU A 245 -8.49 15.30 23.14
CA LEU A 245 -7.51 14.22 23.31
C LEU A 245 -7.08 13.63 21.96
N ASN A 246 -8.03 13.33 21.09
CA ASN A 246 -7.76 12.55 19.88
C ASN A 246 -7.38 13.47 18.71
N ASN A 247 -6.12 13.36 18.26
CA ASN A 247 -5.59 13.96 17.03
C ASN A 247 -5.98 15.44 16.83
N PRO A 248 -5.65 16.34 17.77
CA PRO A 248 -6.06 17.73 17.73
C PRO A 248 -5.55 18.43 16.46
N LYS A 249 -6.42 19.24 15.83
CA LYS A 249 -6.17 19.94 14.56
C LYS A 249 -6.21 21.48 14.69
N GLY A 250 -6.16 21.98 15.92
CA GLY A 250 -6.39 23.39 16.21
C GLY A 250 -7.88 23.76 16.22
N PRO A 251 -8.21 25.04 16.45
CA PRO A 251 -9.58 25.53 16.36
C PRO A 251 -10.09 25.43 14.92
N GLU A 252 -11.38 25.10 14.76
CA GLU A 252 -12.01 24.91 13.44
C GLU A 252 -12.01 26.17 12.58
N GLN A 253 -12.01 27.35 13.21
CA GLN A 253 -12.05 28.65 12.55
C GLN A 253 -10.90 29.53 13.04
N PRO A 254 -10.35 30.39 12.18
CA PRO A 254 -9.37 31.39 12.60
C PRO A 254 -10.00 32.37 13.59
N ALA A 255 -9.21 32.79 14.58
CA ALA A 255 -9.49 34.03 15.30
C ALA A 255 -9.42 35.25 14.36
N THR A 256 -9.90 36.40 14.82
CA THR A 256 -9.77 37.67 14.08
C THR A 256 -8.31 37.91 13.69
N GLY A 257 -8.05 38.04 12.39
CA GLY A 257 -6.71 38.26 11.85
C GLY A 257 -6.08 37.07 11.12
N ASN A 258 -6.73 35.89 11.09
CA ASN A 258 -6.31 34.72 10.29
C ASN A 258 -4.87 34.27 10.57
N PHE A 259 -4.55 34.08 11.85
CA PHE A 259 -3.22 33.69 12.31
C PHE A 259 -3.03 32.17 12.27
N LYS A 260 -1.95 31.72 11.64
CA LYS A 260 -1.50 30.32 11.67
C LYS A 260 -0.36 30.17 12.67
N VAL A 261 -0.26 28.99 13.26
CA VAL A 261 0.79 28.68 14.23
C VAL A 261 2.15 28.54 13.53
N LEU A 262 3.18 29.02 14.22
CA LEU A 262 4.60 28.81 13.91
C LEU A 262 5.28 28.12 15.10
N ARG A 263 6.23 27.23 14.81
CA ARG A 263 6.99 26.46 15.79
C ARG A 263 8.50 26.55 15.53
N GLY A 264 9.33 26.24 16.51
CA GLY A 264 10.78 26.02 16.35
C GLY A 264 11.70 27.20 16.68
N GLY A 265 11.24 28.45 16.54
CA GLY A 265 12.15 29.61 16.61
C GLY A 265 12.96 29.75 15.33
N SER A 266 13.87 30.72 15.26
CA SER A 266 14.70 30.95 14.07
C SER A 266 16.15 31.29 14.40
N TRP A 267 17.00 31.41 13.38
CA TRP A 267 18.36 31.92 13.47
C TRP A 267 18.44 33.37 13.99
N ARG A 268 17.34 34.12 13.97
CA ARG A 268 17.24 35.49 14.52
C ARG A 268 16.75 35.53 15.96
N ASP A 269 16.41 34.38 16.54
CA ASP A 269 15.84 34.28 17.85
C ASP A 269 16.81 33.62 18.83
N ASP A 270 16.80 34.06 20.08
CA ASP A 270 17.55 33.40 21.13
C ASP A 270 17.01 31.98 21.42
N GLY A 271 17.80 31.21 22.18
CA GLY A 271 17.43 29.85 22.55
C GLY A 271 16.16 29.74 23.40
N ALA A 272 15.65 30.81 24.02
CA ALA A 272 14.41 30.75 24.78
C ALA A 272 13.18 30.59 23.87
N LYS A 273 13.25 31.09 22.63
CA LYS A 273 12.21 30.90 21.62
C LYS A 273 12.31 29.58 20.87
N ALA A 274 13.44 28.89 20.96
CA ALA A 274 13.68 27.59 20.35
C ALA A 274 13.22 26.40 21.22
N ARG A 275 12.52 26.66 22.34
CA ARG A 275 11.95 25.60 23.19
C ARG A 275 10.88 24.81 22.42
N SER A 276 10.86 23.50 22.60
CA SER A 276 9.97 22.60 21.87
C SER A 276 8.48 22.86 22.12
N ALA A 277 8.10 23.45 23.27
CA ALA A 277 6.73 23.83 23.60
C ALA A 277 6.36 25.26 23.16
N LYS A 278 7.35 26.07 22.73
CA LYS A 278 7.14 27.48 22.40
C LYS A 278 6.21 27.62 21.20
N ARG A 279 5.24 28.51 21.34
CA ARG A 279 4.27 28.89 20.32
C ARG A 279 4.57 30.28 19.78
N SER A 280 4.37 30.44 18.48
CA SER A 280 4.30 31.72 17.81
C SER A 280 3.16 31.68 16.80
N SER A 281 2.74 32.83 16.29
CA SER A 281 1.74 32.89 15.24
C SER A 281 1.88 34.15 14.40
N LEU A 282 1.58 34.02 13.12
CA LEU A 282 1.59 35.13 12.16
C LEU A 282 0.41 35.01 11.19
N PRO A 283 -0.01 36.11 10.53
CA PRO A 283 -1.06 36.06 9.52
C PRO A 283 -0.70 35.08 8.39
N VAL A 284 -1.70 34.35 7.88
CA VAL A 284 -1.53 33.31 6.84
C VAL A 284 -0.73 33.76 5.61
N THR A 285 -0.84 35.03 5.23
CA THR A 285 -0.16 35.62 4.05
C THR A 285 1.26 36.12 4.34
N PHE A 286 1.71 36.06 5.59
CA PHE A 286 2.98 36.65 6.01
C PHE A 286 4.17 35.87 5.43
N ARG A 287 5.23 36.58 5.04
CA ARG A 287 6.43 36.03 4.39
C ARG A 287 7.68 36.73 4.92
N HIS A 288 8.58 35.99 5.55
CA HIS A 288 9.81 36.51 6.15
C HIS A 288 11.01 35.57 5.96
N ASP A 289 12.22 36.08 6.11
CA ASP A 289 13.49 35.39 5.83
C ASP A 289 13.89 34.36 6.89
N GLU A 290 13.07 34.25 7.93
CA GLU A 290 13.23 33.31 9.04
C GLU A 290 12.11 32.27 9.09
N ILE A 291 11.25 32.22 8.07
CA ILE A 291 10.05 31.37 8.04
C ILE A 291 10.14 30.39 6.87
N GLY A 292 10.16 29.11 7.20
CA GLY A 292 10.07 27.97 6.31
C GLY A 292 8.97 27.00 6.77
N PHE A 293 9.16 25.72 6.49
CA PHE A 293 8.24 24.64 6.88
C PHE A 293 8.85 23.26 6.63
N ARG A 294 8.20 22.24 7.19
CA ARG A 294 8.41 20.83 6.87
C ARG A 294 7.08 20.12 6.65
N CYS A 295 7.08 18.95 6.04
CA CYS A 295 5.86 18.18 5.75
C CYS A 295 5.76 16.90 6.59
N VAL A 296 4.55 16.34 6.60
CA VAL A 296 4.23 15.02 7.14
C VAL A 296 3.35 14.24 6.18
N ILE A 297 3.30 12.93 6.36
CA ILE A 297 2.29 12.05 5.76
C ILE A 297 1.77 11.10 6.85
N SER A 298 0.45 10.92 6.93
CA SER A 298 -0.10 9.94 7.89
C SER A 298 0.32 8.53 7.49
N LEU A 299 0.48 7.59 8.43
CA LEU A 299 0.83 6.22 8.06
C LEU A 299 -0.24 5.60 7.14
N SER A 300 -1.51 5.92 7.34
CA SER A 300 -2.59 5.47 6.46
C SER A 300 -2.47 6.03 5.03
N ASP A 301 -2.10 7.31 4.89
CA ASP A 301 -1.90 7.91 3.56
C ASP A 301 -0.61 7.39 2.92
N PHE A 302 0.45 7.18 3.69
CA PHE A 302 1.69 6.58 3.20
C PHE A 302 1.46 5.16 2.69
N LEU A 303 0.76 4.32 3.46
CA LEU A 303 0.37 2.98 3.02
C LEU A 303 -0.60 3.02 1.81
N ALA A 304 -1.36 4.11 1.65
CA ALA A 304 -2.21 4.32 0.49
C ALA A 304 -1.44 4.82 -0.76
N VAL A 305 -0.36 5.58 -0.59
CA VAL A 305 0.53 6.06 -1.66
C VAL A 305 1.54 4.98 -2.06
N ALA A 306 1.96 4.15 -1.11
CA ALA A 306 2.77 2.96 -1.33
C ALA A 306 1.95 1.75 -1.79
N ALA A 307 0.62 1.80 -1.63
CA ALA A 307 -0.26 0.88 -2.33
C ALA A 307 -0.15 1.20 -3.82
N GLU A 308 0.25 0.19 -4.58
CA GLU A 308 0.32 0.32 -6.01
C GLU A 308 -1.05 0.77 -6.56
N PRO A 309 -1.16 1.81 -7.41
CA PRO A 309 -2.45 2.36 -7.84
C PRO A 309 -3.39 1.32 -8.46
N TRP A 310 -2.82 0.24 -8.98
CA TRP A 310 -3.52 -0.88 -9.59
C TRP A 310 -4.00 -1.95 -8.61
N ASP A 311 -3.64 -1.88 -7.32
CA ASP A 311 -4.25 -2.60 -6.19
C ASP A 311 -5.43 -1.76 -5.64
N VAL A 312 -6.56 -1.85 -6.32
CA VAL A 312 -7.73 -0.99 -6.14
C VAL A 312 -8.46 -1.28 -4.83
N ASN A 313 -8.42 -2.54 -4.36
CA ASN A 313 -8.99 -2.90 -3.07
C ASN A 313 -8.01 -2.78 -1.88
N ARG A 314 -6.72 -2.54 -2.17
CA ARG A 314 -5.62 -2.39 -1.20
C ARG A 314 -5.40 -3.63 -0.36
N ASP A 315 -5.55 -4.81 -0.95
CA ASP A 315 -5.33 -6.09 -0.28
C ASP A 315 -3.89 -6.62 -0.41
N GLY A 316 -3.03 -5.88 -1.13
CA GLY A 316 -1.64 -6.21 -1.39
C GLY A 316 -1.41 -7.17 -2.55
N GLN A 317 -2.46 -7.52 -3.31
CA GLN A 317 -2.41 -8.42 -4.46
C GLN A 317 -3.24 -7.90 -5.63
N VAL A 318 -2.58 -7.67 -6.76
CA VAL A 318 -3.22 -7.19 -7.98
C VAL A 318 -3.86 -8.35 -8.71
N ASN A 319 -5.18 -8.44 -8.67
CA ASN A 319 -5.90 -9.61 -9.15
C ASN A 319 -7.26 -9.25 -9.78
N ILE A 320 -8.10 -10.26 -10.00
CA ILE A 320 -9.38 -10.09 -10.70
C ILE A 320 -10.34 -9.18 -9.93
N PHE A 321 -10.20 -9.06 -8.62
CA PHE A 321 -11.02 -8.19 -7.78
C PHE A 321 -10.72 -6.70 -8.04
N ASP A 322 -9.48 -6.35 -8.35
CA ASP A 322 -9.11 -4.98 -8.73
C ASP A 322 -9.71 -4.60 -10.08
N LEU A 323 -9.66 -5.52 -11.06
CA LEU A 323 -10.32 -5.33 -12.35
C LEU A 323 -11.83 -5.18 -12.21
N VAL A 324 -12.45 -5.97 -11.34
CA VAL A 324 -13.89 -5.87 -11.06
C VAL A 324 -14.22 -4.52 -10.43
N LEU A 325 -13.38 -4.00 -9.53
CA LEU A 325 -13.61 -2.70 -8.90
C LEU A 325 -13.50 -1.54 -9.89
N VAL A 326 -12.50 -1.54 -10.77
CA VAL A 326 -12.44 -0.57 -11.88
C VAL A 326 -13.68 -0.69 -12.77
N ALA A 327 -14.01 -1.91 -13.21
CA ALA A 327 -15.17 -2.15 -14.09
C ALA A 327 -16.49 -1.73 -13.44
N SER A 328 -16.62 -1.84 -12.12
CA SER A 328 -17.83 -1.44 -11.38
C SER A 328 -18.03 0.07 -11.30
N ASN A 329 -16.95 0.85 -11.47
CA ASN A 329 -16.96 2.32 -11.42
C ASN A 329 -16.87 2.96 -12.81
N PHE A 330 -16.89 2.15 -13.87
CA PHE A 330 -16.71 2.59 -15.26
C PHE A 330 -17.74 3.67 -15.67
N GLY A 331 -17.24 4.77 -16.22
CA GLY A 331 -18.06 5.91 -16.66
C GLY A 331 -18.48 6.88 -15.53
N LEU A 332 -17.99 6.69 -14.30
CA LEU A 332 -18.10 7.69 -13.25
C LEU A 332 -17.03 8.77 -13.43
N LEU A 333 -17.44 10.03 -13.24
CA LEU A 333 -16.55 11.20 -13.22
C LEU A 333 -16.12 11.49 -11.78
N ASN A 334 -14.83 11.72 -11.55
CA ASN A 334 -14.22 12.00 -10.23
C ASN A 334 -14.37 10.87 -9.19
N ALA A 335 -14.45 9.61 -9.62
CA ALA A 335 -14.48 8.49 -8.70
C ALA A 335 -13.07 8.15 -8.21
N LYS A 336 -12.78 8.35 -6.92
CA LYS A 336 -11.50 8.00 -6.29
C LYS A 336 -11.18 6.49 -6.29
N GLN A 337 -12.18 5.66 -6.58
CA GLN A 337 -12.06 4.20 -6.59
C GLN A 337 -12.29 3.73 -8.02
N GLY A 338 -11.26 3.12 -8.61
CA GLY A 338 -11.27 2.65 -9.98
C GLY A 338 -10.55 3.55 -10.98
N ASP A 339 -10.33 4.82 -10.66
CA ASP A 339 -9.46 5.73 -11.44
C ASP A 339 -8.02 5.52 -10.96
N VAL A 340 -7.29 4.63 -11.64
CA VAL A 340 -5.95 4.19 -11.24
C VAL A 340 -4.86 5.04 -11.87
N ASN A 341 -5.21 5.88 -12.86
CA ASN A 341 -4.29 6.81 -13.52
C ASN A 341 -4.48 8.27 -13.08
N ASP A 342 -5.47 8.55 -12.22
CA ASP A 342 -5.84 9.86 -11.67
C ASP A 342 -6.16 10.91 -12.74
N ASP A 343 -6.77 10.49 -13.86
CA ASP A 343 -7.18 11.38 -14.97
C ASP A 343 -8.59 11.98 -14.80
N GLY A 344 -9.30 11.56 -13.75
CA GLY A 344 -10.63 12.02 -13.39
C GLY A 344 -11.77 11.21 -14.03
N ASN A 345 -11.46 10.20 -14.85
CA ASN A 345 -12.42 9.30 -15.47
C ASN A 345 -12.06 7.85 -15.13
N VAL A 346 -13.07 7.03 -14.84
CA VAL A 346 -12.87 5.57 -14.77
C VAL A 346 -13.22 4.97 -16.13
N ASP A 347 -12.20 4.55 -16.88
CA ASP A 347 -12.36 4.03 -18.23
C ASP A 347 -11.51 2.78 -18.54
N ILE A 348 -11.35 2.47 -19.83
CA ILE A 348 -10.67 1.26 -20.28
C ILE A 348 -9.16 1.32 -20.01
N PHE A 349 -8.57 2.51 -19.93
CA PHE A 349 -7.17 2.68 -19.60
C PHE A 349 -6.88 2.27 -18.16
N ASP A 350 -7.82 2.51 -17.23
CA ASP A 350 -7.70 2.02 -15.86
C ASP A 350 -7.72 0.49 -15.77
N LEU A 351 -8.62 -0.14 -16.54
CA LEU A 351 -8.68 -1.60 -16.61
C LEU A 351 -7.39 -2.20 -17.19
N VAL A 352 -6.85 -1.56 -18.23
CA VAL A 352 -5.60 -2.00 -18.86
C VAL A 352 -4.43 -1.85 -17.89
N LEU A 353 -4.40 -0.78 -17.10
CA LEU A 353 -3.38 -0.57 -16.08
C LEU A 353 -3.43 -1.65 -15.00
N VAL A 354 -4.60 -1.98 -14.46
CA VAL A 354 -4.73 -3.08 -13.52
C VAL A 354 -4.34 -4.43 -14.15
N ALA A 355 -4.76 -4.69 -15.39
CA ALA A 355 -4.45 -5.93 -16.09
C ALA A 355 -2.93 -6.09 -16.39
N ASN A 356 -2.22 -4.99 -16.64
CA ASN A 356 -0.77 -5.00 -16.90
C ASN A 356 0.04 -5.37 -15.65
N HIS A 357 -0.53 -5.16 -14.47
CA HIS A 357 0.10 -5.42 -13.19
C HIS A 357 -0.47 -6.67 -12.50
N PHE A 358 -1.30 -7.44 -13.19
CA PHE A 358 -1.94 -8.64 -12.68
C PHE A 358 -0.92 -9.68 -12.17
N GLY A 359 -1.12 -10.16 -10.95
CA GLY A 359 -0.22 -11.08 -10.26
C GLY A 359 0.94 -10.41 -9.52
N GLN A 360 1.05 -9.08 -9.53
CA GLN A 360 1.95 -8.37 -8.64
C GLN A 360 1.38 -8.38 -7.21
N GLY A 361 2.27 -8.50 -6.22
CA GLY A 361 1.90 -8.43 -4.81
C GLY A 361 3.14 -8.54 -3.95
N THR A 362 3.07 -7.99 -2.73
CA THR A 362 4.21 -7.89 -1.81
C THR A 362 4.70 -9.25 -1.26
N ASN A 363 4.09 -10.36 -1.69
CA ASN A 363 4.36 -11.71 -1.20
C ASN A 363 4.74 -12.75 -2.27
N ALA A 364 5.00 -12.38 -3.53
CA ALA A 364 5.37 -13.37 -4.55
C ALA A 364 6.55 -12.91 -5.42
N ALA A 365 7.60 -13.74 -5.45
CA ALA A 365 8.65 -13.62 -6.46
C ALA A 365 8.06 -13.75 -7.87
N PRO A 366 8.59 -13.03 -8.88
CA PRO A 366 8.03 -13.04 -10.22
C PRO A 366 8.20 -14.42 -10.86
N SER A 367 7.10 -15.13 -11.10
CA SER A 367 7.12 -16.37 -11.86
C SER A 367 6.84 -16.07 -13.34
N ILE A 368 7.89 -16.02 -14.15
CA ILE A 368 7.77 -16.20 -15.60
C ILE A 368 7.51 -17.69 -15.83
N THR A 369 6.24 -18.07 -16.00
CA THR A 369 5.92 -19.37 -16.60
C THR A 369 4.84 -19.19 -17.67
N HIS A 370 5.26 -19.33 -18.92
CA HIS A 370 4.37 -19.76 -19.98
C HIS A 370 3.88 -21.17 -19.60
N HIS A 371 2.67 -21.28 -19.06
CA HIS A 371 1.95 -22.55 -19.07
C HIS A 371 0.45 -22.28 -19.08
N GLU A 372 -0.22 -23.02 -19.97
CA GLU A 372 -1.64 -23.34 -19.93
C GLU A 372 -1.98 -23.94 -18.56
N ALA A 373 -2.07 -23.12 -17.53
CA ALA A 373 -2.52 -23.51 -16.22
C ALA A 373 -4.03 -23.30 -16.20
N SER A 374 -4.79 -24.40 -16.09
CA SER A 374 -6.16 -24.35 -15.65
C SER A 374 -6.19 -23.77 -14.22
N ILE A 375 -6.22 -22.45 -14.11
CA ILE A 375 -6.41 -21.74 -12.84
C ILE A 375 -7.82 -22.08 -12.37
N ASP A 376 -7.91 -22.80 -11.25
CA ASP A 376 -9.14 -23.14 -10.56
C ASP A 376 -9.44 -21.98 -9.60
N TYR A 377 -10.24 -21.02 -10.07
CA TYR A 377 -10.61 -19.85 -9.28
C TYR A 377 -11.74 -20.27 -8.34
N ASN A 378 -11.44 -20.59 -7.09
CA ASN A 378 -12.48 -20.89 -6.10
C ASN A 378 -13.17 -19.57 -5.66
N LEU A 379 -14.01 -19.02 -6.55
CA LEU A 379 -14.73 -17.77 -6.33
C LEU A 379 -15.87 -17.98 -5.33
N ASP A 380 -15.99 -17.09 -4.35
CA ASP A 380 -17.13 -17.10 -3.44
C ASP A 380 -18.42 -16.58 -4.11
N HIS A 381 -19.56 -16.75 -3.45
CA HIS A 381 -20.88 -16.37 -3.98
C HIS A 381 -21.03 -14.85 -4.16
N SER A 382 -20.31 -14.04 -3.37
CA SER A 382 -20.35 -12.58 -3.48
C SER A 382 -19.63 -12.12 -4.75
N ALA A 383 -18.47 -12.71 -5.03
CA ALA A 383 -17.67 -12.48 -6.22
C ALA A 383 -18.43 -12.82 -7.51
N ILE A 384 -19.16 -13.95 -7.53
CA ILE A 384 -19.97 -14.35 -8.69
C ILE A 384 -21.10 -13.35 -8.93
N SER A 385 -21.81 -12.91 -7.89
CA SER A 385 -22.89 -11.92 -8.02
C SER A 385 -22.39 -10.55 -8.50
N GLN A 386 -21.20 -10.11 -8.05
CA GLN A 386 -20.60 -8.87 -8.52
C GLN A 386 -20.19 -8.96 -10.00
N MET A 387 -19.64 -10.11 -10.43
CA MET A 387 -19.32 -10.35 -11.85
C MET A 387 -20.58 -10.37 -12.73
N GLU A 388 -21.69 -10.95 -12.26
CA GLU A 388 -22.97 -10.92 -12.99
C GLU A 388 -23.52 -9.50 -13.16
N ILE A 389 -23.38 -8.66 -12.13
CA ILE A 389 -23.76 -7.24 -12.20
C ILE A 389 -22.89 -6.51 -13.22
N ALA A 390 -21.56 -6.71 -13.19
CA ALA A 390 -20.63 -6.12 -14.14
C ALA A 390 -20.94 -6.55 -15.59
N VAL A 391 -21.21 -7.84 -15.84
CA VAL A 391 -21.61 -8.34 -17.15
C VAL A 391 -22.92 -7.67 -17.62
N LYS A 392 -23.89 -7.49 -16.73
CA LYS A 392 -25.15 -6.83 -17.06
C LYS A 392 -24.96 -5.36 -17.44
N GLN A 393 -24.09 -4.64 -16.74
CA GLN A 393 -23.76 -3.24 -17.03
C GLN A 393 -22.98 -3.11 -18.35
N LEU A 394 -21.99 -3.96 -18.57
CA LEU A 394 -21.14 -3.95 -19.76
C LEU A 394 -21.87 -4.41 -21.03
N SER A 395 -22.94 -5.21 -20.92
CA SER A 395 -23.72 -5.71 -22.06
C SER A 395 -24.35 -4.61 -22.93
N VAL A 396 -24.47 -3.39 -22.39
CA VAL A 396 -25.04 -2.23 -23.09
C VAL A 396 -24.03 -1.61 -24.07
N VAL A 397 -22.73 -1.80 -23.84
CA VAL A 397 -21.66 -1.18 -24.61
C VAL A 397 -21.17 -2.12 -25.71
N LYS A 398 -21.41 -1.76 -26.98
CA LYS A 398 -21.13 -2.61 -28.16
C LYS A 398 -19.81 -2.27 -28.84
N THR A 399 -18.71 -2.31 -28.08
CA THR A 399 -17.35 -2.17 -28.65
C THR A 399 -16.65 -3.54 -28.70
N PRO A 400 -15.74 -3.78 -29.66
CA PRO A 400 -14.98 -5.03 -29.75
C PRO A 400 -14.23 -5.41 -28.47
N GLN A 401 -13.74 -4.41 -27.74
CA GLN A 401 -13.00 -4.55 -26.49
C GLN A 401 -13.92 -4.97 -25.34
N VAL A 402 -15.12 -4.39 -25.25
CA VAL A 402 -16.14 -4.79 -24.26
C VAL A 402 -16.67 -6.20 -24.58
N GLN A 403 -16.79 -6.56 -25.86
CA GLN A 403 -17.13 -7.93 -26.24
C GLN A 403 -16.09 -8.95 -25.79
N TYR A 404 -14.80 -8.62 -25.87
CA TYR A 404 -13.73 -9.48 -25.39
C TYR A 404 -13.73 -9.61 -23.85
N ALA A 405 -13.91 -8.50 -23.12
CA ALA A 405 -14.05 -8.51 -21.67
C ALA A 405 -15.30 -9.29 -21.21
N LEU A 406 -16.44 -9.10 -21.88
CA LEU A 406 -17.66 -9.88 -21.66
C LEU A 406 -17.43 -11.36 -21.94
N GLN A 407 -16.64 -11.71 -22.96
CA GLN A 407 -16.31 -13.10 -23.27
C GLN A 407 -15.44 -13.75 -22.20
N LEU A 408 -14.45 -13.03 -21.66
CA LEU A 408 -13.62 -13.50 -20.55
C LEU A 408 -14.41 -13.64 -19.25
N LEU A 409 -15.19 -12.63 -18.86
CA LEU A 409 -16.07 -12.68 -17.68
C LEU A 409 -17.12 -13.78 -17.80
N SER A 410 -17.77 -13.92 -18.96
CA SER A 410 -18.73 -15.00 -19.22
C SER A 410 -18.07 -16.37 -19.16
N ASN A 411 -16.84 -16.51 -19.63
CA ASN A 411 -16.09 -17.76 -19.55
C ASN A 411 -15.67 -18.09 -18.11
N LEU A 412 -15.29 -17.10 -17.30
CA LEU A 412 -14.95 -17.27 -15.88
C LEU A 412 -16.18 -17.62 -15.04
N ILE A 413 -17.29 -16.89 -15.24
CA ILE A 413 -18.60 -17.24 -14.68
C ILE A 413 -18.89 -18.68 -15.06
N ARG A 414 -18.87 -19.03 -16.35
CA ARG A 414 -19.17 -20.39 -16.87
C ARG A 414 -18.27 -21.49 -16.32
N LYS A 415 -17.00 -21.19 -16.06
CA LYS A 415 -16.03 -22.13 -15.47
C LYS A 415 -16.35 -22.37 -13.98
N ASN A 416 -16.85 -21.35 -13.28
CA ASN A 416 -17.24 -21.41 -11.87
C ASN A 416 -18.74 -21.64 -11.60
N THR A 417 -19.58 -21.68 -12.63
CA THR A 417 -21.01 -22.02 -12.53
C THR A 417 -21.27 -23.52 -12.67
N ARG A 418 -20.26 -24.39 -12.76
CA ARG A 418 -20.53 -25.84 -12.74
C ARG A 418 -20.96 -26.32 -11.35
N GLN A 419 -21.90 -27.26 -11.28
CA GLN A 419 -23.35 -27.07 -11.23
C GLN A 419 -23.85 -28.31 -10.44
N LYS A 420 -24.27 -28.15 -9.18
CA LYS A 420 -24.58 -29.21 -8.19
C LYS A 420 -23.39 -30.09 -7.78
N GLU A 421 -23.18 -30.25 -6.48
CA GLU A 421 -22.13 -31.11 -5.95
C GLU A 421 -22.73 -32.16 -5.02
N ILE A 422 -22.36 -33.43 -5.23
CA ILE A 422 -22.55 -34.47 -4.22
C ILE A 422 -21.32 -34.43 -3.32
N LEU A 423 -21.55 -34.27 -2.02
CA LEU A 423 -20.51 -34.17 -1.01
C LEU A 423 -20.21 -35.55 -0.41
N ALA A 424 -19.09 -35.66 0.30
CA ALA A 424 -18.72 -36.90 0.98
C ALA A 424 -19.83 -37.32 1.95
N ASN A 425 -20.24 -38.59 1.85
CA ASN A 425 -21.24 -39.16 2.75
C ASN A 425 -20.77 -39.04 4.21
N TYR A 426 -21.74 -38.97 5.13
CA TYR A 426 -21.44 -39.09 6.55
C TYR A 426 -20.60 -40.34 6.84
N PRO A 427 -19.60 -40.28 7.73
CA PRO A 427 -18.81 -41.45 8.09
C PRO A 427 -19.73 -42.54 8.62
N ASN A 428 -19.91 -43.59 7.82
CA ASN A 428 -20.75 -44.72 8.17
C ASN A 428 -19.92 -46.01 8.06
N PRO A 429 -19.36 -46.49 9.18
CA PRO A 429 -18.64 -47.75 9.16
C PRO A 429 -19.55 -48.99 9.29
N PHE A 430 -20.86 -48.89 9.64
CA PHE A 430 -21.65 -50.09 10.03
C PHE A 430 -23.19 -50.07 9.80
N ASN A 431 -23.78 -49.19 9.00
CA ASN A 431 -25.26 -49.13 8.81
C ASN A 431 -25.68 -49.35 7.33
N PRO A 432 -26.68 -50.20 7.01
CA PRO A 432 -27.20 -50.38 5.65
C PRO A 432 -27.89 -49.16 5.01
N GLU A 433 -28.22 -48.14 5.80
CA GLU A 433 -28.80 -46.87 5.32
C GLU A 433 -27.74 -45.74 5.30
N THR A 434 -27.90 -44.75 4.41
CA THR A 434 -26.97 -43.63 4.28
C THR A 434 -27.65 -42.32 3.89
N TRP A 435 -27.05 -41.21 4.31
CA TRP A 435 -27.42 -39.85 3.88
C TRP A 435 -26.40 -39.35 2.86
N ILE A 436 -26.90 -38.87 1.74
CA ILE A 436 -26.12 -38.36 0.60
C ILE A 436 -26.22 -36.83 0.64
N PRO A 437 -25.22 -36.14 1.21
CA PRO A 437 -25.24 -34.68 1.27
C PRO A 437 -24.97 -34.09 -0.11
N PHE A 438 -25.62 -32.97 -0.42
CA PHE A 438 -25.42 -32.28 -1.68
C PHE A 438 -25.61 -30.76 -1.54
N ARG A 439 -25.13 -30.01 -2.53
CA ARG A 439 -25.25 -28.55 -2.62
C ARG A 439 -25.90 -28.14 -3.93
N LEU A 440 -26.86 -27.23 -3.87
CA LEU A 440 -27.50 -26.60 -5.04
C LEU A 440 -27.19 -25.11 -5.05
N ILE A 441 -26.60 -24.62 -6.14
CA ILE A 441 -26.29 -23.19 -6.30
C ILE A 441 -27.49 -22.44 -6.91
N GLN A 442 -28.39 -23.13 -7.63
CA GLN A 442 -29.62 -22.59 -8.19
C GLN A 442 -30.83 -23.51 -7.91
N PRO A 443 -32.07 -22.97 -7.78
CA PRO A 443 -33.27 -23.78 -7.64
C PRO A 443 -33.49 -24.69 -8.84
N GLN A 444 -33.70 -25.98 -8.61
CA GLN A 444 -33.85 -26.96 -9.70
C GLN A 444 -34.41 -28.30 -9.22
N SER A 445 -34.90 -29.10 -10.17
CA SER A 445 -35.26 -30.49 -9.91
C SER A 445 -34.02 -31.33 -9.59
N VAL A 446 -34.14 -32.16 -8.56
CA VAL A 446 -33.09 -33.05 -8.10
C VAL A 446 -33.59 -34.50 -8.13
N ASP A 447 -32.94 -35.29 -8.97
CA ASP A 447 -33.02 -36.74 -8.99
C ASP A 447 -31.62 -37.30 -8.77
N ILE A 448 -31.46 -38.26 -7.84
CA ILE A 448 -30.18 -38.90 -7.53
C ILE A 448 -30.28 -40.39 -7.85
N GLY A 449 -29.52 -40.83 -8.85
CA GLY A 449 -29.39 -42.22 -9.22
C GLY A 449 -28.32 -42.92 -8.38
N ILE A 450 -28.62 -44.15 -7.96
CA ILE A 450 -27.72 -45.04 -7.23
C ILE A 450 -27.36 -46.20 -8.14
N TYR A 451 -26.07 -46.49 -8.30
CA TYR A 451 -25.56 -47.48 -9.24
C TYR A 451 -24.60 -48.45 -8.55
N ASN A 452 -24.51 -49.69 -9.05
CA ASN A 452 -23.50 -50.64 -8.63
C ASN A 452 -22.16 -50.43 -9.39
N THR A 453 -21.15 -51.24 -9.09
CA THR A 453 -19.83 -51.18 -9.73
C THR A 453 -19.83 -51.49 -11.23
N SER A 454 -20.87 -52.17 -11.74
CA SER A 454 -21.05 -52.39 -13.18
C SER A 454 -21.84 -51.28 -13.87
N GLY A 455 -22.20 -50.20 -13.16
CA GLY A 455 -22.95 -49.06 -13.69
C GLY A 455 -24.45 -49.31 -13.87
N GLN A 456 -24.99 -50.43 -13.38
CA GLN A 456 -26.42 -50.71 -13.39
C GLN A 456 -27.12 -49.87 -12.31
N ARG A 457 -28.23 -49.22 -12.65
CA ARG A 457 -29.05 -48.46 -11.71
C ARG A 457 -29.75 -49.40 -10.73
N ILE A 458 -29.59 -49.12 -9.45
CA ILE A 458 -30.13 -49.86 -8.32
C ILE A 458 -31.36 -49.14 -7.75
N ARG A 459 -31.30 -47.81 -7.69
CA ARG A 459 -32.41 -46.97 -7.21
C ARG A 459 -32.34 -45.56 -7.79
N LEU A 460 -33.48 -44.90 -7.87
CA LEU A 460 -33.60 -43.47 -8.17
C LEU A 460 -34.30 -42.77 -7.01
N LEU A 461 -33.69 -41.72 -6.47
CA LEU A 461 -34.26 -40.88 -5.42
C LEU A 461 -34.73 -39.56 -6.05
N SER A 462 -36.04 -39.40 -6.20
CA SER A 462 -36.64 -38.17 -6.72
C SER A 462 -37.00 -37.21 -5.61
N LEU A 463 -36.18 -36.17 -5.43
CA LEU A 463 -36.37 -35.14 -4.40
C LEU A 463 -37.20 -33.95 -4.90
N GLY A 464 -37.44 -33.87 -6.21
CA GLY A 464 -38.26 -32.82 -6.83
C GLY A 464 -37.56 -31.47 -6.89
N GLN A 465 -38.35 -30.40 -7.03
CA GLN A 465 -37.85 -29.02 -7.12
C GLN A 465 -37.38 -28.53 -5.74
N LEU A 466 -36.10 -28.20 -5.65
CA LEU A 466 -35.47 -27.74 -4.42
C LEU A 466 -34.86 -26.35 -4.64
N PRO A 467 -34.96 -25.42 -3.66
CA PRO A 467 -34.29 -24.11 -3.72
C PRO A 467 -32.76 -24.25 -3.64
N ASN A 468 -32.03 -23.20 -4.00
CA ASN A 468 -30.59 -23.17 -3.76
C ASN A 468 -30.27 -23.24 -2.26
N GLY A 469 -29.20 -23.95 -1.91
CA GLY A 469 -28.78 -24.13 -0.53
C GLY A 469 -27.98 -25.42 -0.30
N ASP A 470 -27.54 -25.57 0.95
CA ASP A 470 -26.78 -26.71 1.43
C ASP A 470 -27.69 -27.78 2.06
N TYR A 471 -27.66 -28.97 1.48
CA TYR A 471 -28.38 -30.17 1.92
C TYR A 471 -27.43 -31.13 2.60
N THR A 472 -26.68 -30.61 3.56
CA THR A 472 -25.61 -31.35 4.23
C THR A 472 -26.10 -32.10 5.46
N THR A 473 -27.10 -31.59 6.20
CA THR A 473 -27.64 -32.20 7.44
C THR A 473 -28.49 -33.45 7.19
N LYS A 474 -28.58 -34.39 8.14
CA LYS A 474 -29.44 -35.61 8.02
C LYS A 474 -30.90 -35.31 7.69
N GLN A 475 -31.40 -34.15 8.11
CA GLN A 475 -32.78 -33.71 7.86
C GLN A 475 -33.00 -33.18 6.44
N LYS A 476 -31.92 -32.79 5.74
CA LYS A 476 -31.97 -32.15 4.41
C LYS A 476 -31.34 -33.00 3.31
N ALA A 477 -30.34 -33.81 3.64
CA ALA A 477 -29.64 -34.69 2.71
C ALA A 477 -30.56 -35.76 2.12
N ALA A 478 -30.22 -36.29 0.94
CA ALA A 478 -30.98 -37.36 0.34
C ALA A 478 -30.79 -38.65 1.15
N TYR A 479 -31.86 -39.36 1.44
CA TYR A 479 -31.83 -40.57 2.26
C TYR A 479 -31.95 -41.82 1.40
N TRP A 480 -31.04 -42.77 1.60
CA TRP A 480 -31.13 -44.11 1.02
C TRP A 480 -31.15 -45.16 2.12
N ASP A 481 -32.17 -46.01 2.09
CA ASP A 481 -32.45 -47.10 3.03
C ASP A 481 -31.72 -48.42 2.72
N GLY A 482 -30.83 -48.44 1.72
CA GLY A 482 -30.11 -49.66 1.33
C GLY A 482 -30.97 -50.67 0.54
N LYS A 483 -32.10 -50.25 -0.03
CA LYS A 483 -32.97 -51.09 -0.86
C LYS A 483 -32.86 -50.74 -2.35
N ASN A 484 -33.20 -51.69 -3.22
CA ASN A 484 -33.33 -51.47 -4.66
C ASN A 484 -34.70 -50.82 -5.00
N GLU A 485 -34.94 -50.58 -6.29
CA GLU A 485 -36.20 -50.02 -6.79
C GLU A 485 -37.45 -50.86 -6.50
N PHE A 486 -37.30 -52.16 -6.21
CA PHE A 486 -38.38 -53.08 -5.86
C PHE A 486 -38.59 -53.24 -4.34
N GLY A 487 -37.75 -52.62 -3.51
CA GLY A 487 -37.83 -52.66 -2.05
C GLY A 487 -37.03 -53.78 -1.38
N ASP A 488 -36.32 -54.59 -2.14
CA ASP A 488 -35.43 -55.63 -1.63
C ASP A 488 -34.10 -55.05 -1.16
N ASP A 489 -33.53 -55.64 -0.11
CA ASP A 489 -32.25 -55.15 0.42
C ASP A 489 -31.10 -55.48 -0.53
N VAL A 490 -30.18 -54.52 -0.72
CA VAL A 490 -29.01 -54.72 -1.58
C VAL A 490 -27.86 -55.38 -0.82
N ALA A 491 -26.96 -56.07 -1.53
CA ALA A 491 -25.80 -56.70 -0.91
C ALA A 491 -24.78 -55.66 -0.40
N SER A 492 -23.98 -56.01 0.61
CA SER A 492 -22.82 -55.21 1.03
C SER A 492 -21.84 -55.06 -0.12
N GLY A 493 -21.36 -53.84 -0.37
CA GLY A 493 -20.52 -53.55 -1.52
C GLY A 493 -20.34 -52.06 -1.77
N ILE A 494 -19.71 -51.76 -2.91
CA ILE A 494 -19.46 -50.39 -3.36
C ILE A 494 -20.61 -49.98 -4.29
N TYR A 495 -21.19 -48.82 -3.99
CA TYR A 495 -22.22 -48.18 -4.80
C TYR A 495 -21.80 -46.77 -5.15
N PHE A 496 -22.43 -46.19 -6.15
CA PHE A 496 -22.11 -44.86 -6.65
C PHE A 496 -23.37 -44.02 -6.75
N ALA A 497 -23.32 -42.79 -6.24
CA ALA A 497 -24.39 -41.81 -6.37
C ALA A 497 -24.02 -40.76 -7.42
N SER A 498 -24.99 -40.38 -8.25
CA SER A 498 -24.84 -39.29 -9.22
C SER A 498 -26.18 -38.60 -9.47
N PHE A 499 -26.16 -37.31 -9.80
CA PHE A 499 -27.36 -36.62 -10.25
C PHE A 499 -27.83 -37.17 -11.60
N GLU A 500 -29.12 -37.44 -11.74
CA GLU A 500 -29.73 -37.67 -13.06
C GLU A 500 -30.18 -36.34 -13.65
N SER A 501 -29.80 -36.08 -14.90
CA SER A 501 -30.30 -34.93 -15.64
C SER A 501 -31.77 -35.17 -15.95
N GLY A 502 -32.66 -34.42 -15.32
CA GLY A 502 -34.09 -34.43 -15.65
C GLY A 502 -34.31 -34.24 -17.15
N HIS A 503 -35.34 -34.88 -17.69
CA HIS A 503 -35.77 -34.73 -19.07
C HIS A 503 -36.16 -33.26 -19.35
N SER A 504 -35.19 -32.44 -19.76
CA SER A 504 -35.45 -31.18 -20.45
C SER A 504 -34.95 -31.33 -21.87
N ALA A 505 -35.87 -31.67 -22.76
CA ALA A 505 -35.65 -31.55 -24.19
C ALA A 505 -35.37 -30.08 -24.49
N LEU A 506 -34.13 -29.76 -24.87
CA LEU A 506 -33.70 -28.76 -25.86
C LEU A 506 -32.21 -28.45 -25.63
N THR A 507 -31.38 -29.08 -26.47
CA THR A 507 -30.12 -28.57 -27.04
C THR A 507 -29.29 -27.59 -26.21
N SER A 508 -28.16 -28.05 -25.69
CA SER A 508 -26.84 -27.77 -26.29
C SER A 508 -25.72 -28.38 -25.44
N SER A 509 -24.69 -28.84 -26.13
CA SER A 509 -23.49 -29.46 -25.61
C SER A 509 -22.81 -28.62 -24.52
N VAL A 510 -23.11 -28.93 -23.27
CA VAL A 510 -22.26 -28.63 -22.11
C VAL A 510 -21.82 -29.97 -21.58
N SER A 511 -20.51 -30.16 -21.42
CA SER A 511 -19.94 -31.35 -20.83
C SER A 511 -20.56 -31.59 -19.44
N ASN A 512 -21.50 -32.53 -19.38
CA ASN A 512 -21.99 -33.11 -18.14
C ASN A 512 -20.85 -33.94 -17.55
N GLU A 513 -19.96 -33.29 -16.80
CA GLU A 513 -19.18 -34.01 -15.79
C GLU A 513 -20.19 -34.53 -14.77
N LYS A 514 -20.59 -35.79 -14.92
CA LYS A 514 -21.24 -36.53 -13.83
C LYS A 514 -20.24 -36.58 -12.68
N LYS A 515 -20.35 -35.68 -11.70
CA LYS A 515 -19.72 -35.90 -10.40
C LYS A 515 -20.38 -37.16 -9.82
N ILE A 516 -19.56 -38.19 -9.62
CA ILE A 516 -19.96 -39.50 -9.10
C ILE A 516 -19.29 -39.65 -7.74
N GLN A 517 -20.08 -39.91 -6.70
CA GLN A 517 -19.55 -40.16 -5.36
C GLN A 517 -19.59 -41.64 -5.03
N ARG A 518 -18.45 -42.17 -4.56
CA ARG A 518 -18.35 -43.54 -4.05
C ARG A 518 -19.02 -43.64 -2.69
N MET A 519 -19.84 -44.67 -2.54
CA MET A 519 -20.51 -45.07 -1.31
C MET A 519 -20.10 -46.51 -0.98
N ILE A 520 -19.89 -46.81 0.30
CA ILE A 520 -19.60 -48.16 0.77
C ILE A 520 -20.73 -48.56 1.69
N LEU A 521 -21.39 -49.68 1.38
CA LEU A 521 -22.37 -50.32 2.25
C LEU A 521 -21.77 -51.60 2.81
N ILE A 522 -21.76 -51.70 4.14
CA ILE A 522 -21.35 -52.89 4.88
C ILE A 522 -22.56 -53.29 5.72
N LYS A 523 -22.99 -54.55 5.61
CA LYS A 523 -24.08 -55.10 6.44
C LYS A 523 -23.47 -55.88 7.59
#